data_AF-A0A3Q9FVF2-F1
#
_entry.id   AF-A0A3Q9FVF2-F1
#
_cell.length_a   1.000
_cell.length_b   1.000
_cell.length_c   1.000
_cell.angle_alpha   90.00
_cell.angle_beta   90.00
_cell.angle_gamma   90.00
#
_symmetry.space_group_name_H-M   'P 1'
#
loop_
_entity.id
_entity.type
_entity.pdbx_description
1 polymer ?
#
loop_
_entity_poly.entity_id
_entity_poly.type
_entity_poly.pdbx_seq_one_letter_code
_entity_poly.pdbx_strand_id
1 'polypeptide(L)'
;MGKNIAKTTHNFLFCDGGSCQKAGAENVVRTVRAYLRNNGLWDSTHTIKTRCNGRCEDAPTWIVQPNNYWYKELTPSKGLEIIKSHIHNNKPVEKHLLYCDDWDNISSEKEIPPYKLKPFNIIEDATLGSCYLTRGFASDQYTYPLFLYLFEHSPSSKIVLGDAKELSFSAIKEVLYSKQYVLELVLEHETIELVIAPINQKDTALVKARIAVVEYFHQITSQKKGIRFKNKFGDQIGLIWLSESAWKYCTEVQLQGLSIDKELV
;
A
#
# COMPACT_ATOMS: atom_id res chain seq x y z
N MET A 1 -7.43 -25.90 -18.64
CA MET A 1 -8.68 -26.54 -18.17
C MET A 1 -9.31 -25.65 -17.11
N GLY A 2 -10.47 -25.06 -17.38
CA GLY A 2 -11.18 -24.18 -16.44
C GLY A 2 -12.08 -24.97 -15.48
N LYS A 3 -12.28 -24.47 -14.26
CA LYS A 3 -13.26 -25.03 -13.32
C LYS A 3 -14.65 -24.48 -13.67
N ASN A 4 -15.67 -25.33 -13.67
CA ASN A 4 -17.05 -24.88 -13.84
C ASN A 4 -17.57 -24.29 -12.51
N ILE A 5 -17.51 -22.97 -12.38
CA ILE A 5 -17.89 -22.24 -11.16
C ILE A 5 -19.38 -22.38 -10.84
N ALA A 6 -20.23 -22.67 -11.83
CA ALA A 6 -21.66 -22.91 -11.56
C ALA A 6 -21.92 -24.18 -10.74
N LYS A 7 -20.94 -25.08 -10.60
CA LYS A 7 -21.04 -26.30 -9.79
C LYS A 7 -20.42 -26.15 -8.39
N THR A 8 -19.78 -25.02 -8.09
CA THR A 8 -19.10 -24.84 -6.80
C THR A 8 -20.08 -24.36 -5.74
N THR A 9 -20.07 -25.00 -4.57
CA THR A 9 -20.92 -24.62 -3.43
C THR A 9 -20.22 -23.64 -2.50
N HIS A 10 -18.89 -23.68 -2.45
CA HIS A 10 -18.07 -22.84 -1.58
C HIS A 10 -16.88 -22.27 -2.33
N ASN A 11 -16.52 -21.02 -2.02
CA ASN A 11 -15.28 -20.40 -2.47
C ASN A 11 -14.41 -20.06 -1.27
N PHE A 12 -13.19 -20.60 -1.24
CA PHE A 12 -12.19 -20.28 -0.24
C PHE A 12 -11.14 -19.35 -0.84
N LEU A 13 -11.01 -18.14 -0.31
CA LEU A 13 -10.04 -17.15 -0.73
C LEU A 13 -8.88 -17.17 0.28
N PHE A 14 -7.70 -17.53 -0.21
CA PHE A 14 -6.49 -17.68 0.59
C PHE A 14 -5.57 -16.49 0.34
N CYS A 15 -5.31 -15.68 1.37
CA CYS A 15 -4.36 -14.57 1.26
C CYS A 15 -2.95 -15.08 0.96
N ASP A 16 -2.37 -14.61 -0.14
CA ASP A 16 -0.99 -14.88 -0.58
C ASP A 16 -0.14 -13.60 -0.52
N GLY A 17 -0.53 -12.65 0.35
CA GLY A 17 0.27 -11.47 0.67
C GLY A 17 1.55 -11.80 1.42
N GLY A 18 2.53 -10.89 1.39
CA GLY A 18 3.88 -11.15 1.95
C GLY A 18 3.89 -11.57 3.43
N SER A 19 3.04 -10.97 4.28
CA SER A 19 2.93 -11.37 5.70
C SER A 19 2.33 -12.76 5.86
N CYS A 20 1.30 -13.12 5.06
CA CYS A 20 0.70 -14.45 5.06
C CYS A 20 1.70 -15.51 4.56
N GLN A 21 2.47 -15.22 3.52
CA GLN A 21 3.53 -16.12 3.05
C GLN A 21 4.59 -16.36 4.12
N LYS A 22 5.07 -15.30 4.78
CA LYS A 22 6.02 -15.41 5.92
C LYS A 22 5.43 -16.22 7.08
N ALA A 23 4.13 -16.10 7.32
CA ALA A 23 3.40 -16.86 8.33
C ALA A 23 3.01 -18.29 7.88
N GLY A 24 3.52 -18.77 6.73
CA GLY A 24 3.35 -20.16 6.31
C GLY A 24 2.06 -20.47 5.54
N ALA A 25 1.39 -19.47 4.95
CA ALA A 25 0.15 -19.63 4.19
C ALA A 25 0.22 -20.74 3.13
N GLU A 26 1.35 -20.86 2.43
CA GLU A 26 1.53 -21.86 1.36
C GLU A 26 1.36 -23.30 1.87
N ASN A 27 1.85 -23.61 3.07
CA ASN A 27 1.70 -24.93 3.66
C ASN A 27 0.24 -25.23 3.98
N VAL A 28 -0.51 -24.23 4.47
CA VAL A 28 -1.95 -24.37 4.71
C VAL A 28 -2.67 -24.65 3.38
N VAL A 29 -2.42 -23.84 2.35
CA VAL A 29 -3.05 -23.96 1.01
C VAL A 29 -2.77 -25.33 0.38
N ARG A 30 -1.52 -25.81 0.40
CA ARG A 30 -1.15 -27.13 -0.13
C ARG A 30 -1.88 -28.24 0.59
N THR A 31 -1.89 -28.19 1.92
CA THR A 31 -2.55 -29.22 2.75
C THR A 31 -4.03 -29.33 2.42
N VAL A 32 -4.73 -28.20 2.34
CA VAL A 32 -6.16 -28.23 2.04
C VAL A 32 -6.49 -28.60 0.61
N ARG A 33 -5.72 -28.11 -0.37
CA ARG A 33 -5.94 -28.48 -1.77
C ARG A 33 -5.70 -29.96 -2.01
N ALA A 34 -4.71 -30.56 -1.33
CA ALA A 34 -4.50 -32.01 -1.34
C ALA A 34 -5.70 -32.76 -0.78
N TYR A 35 -6.25 -32.32 0.37
CA TYR A 35 -7.48 -32.89 0.92
C TYR A 35 -8.65 -32.83 -0.06
N LEU A 36 -8.92 -31.66 -0.66
CA LEU A 36 -10.01 -31.49 -1.62
C LEU A 36 -9.86 -32.41 -2.84
N ARG A 37 -8.65 -32.53 -3.38
CA ARG A 37 -8.35 -33.42 -4.52
C ARG A 37 -8.57 -34.88 -4.16
N ASN A 38 -7.98 -35.35 -3.07
CA ASN A 38 -7.99 -36.76 -2.69
C ASN A 38 -9.37 -37.26 -2.23
N ASN A 39 -10.31 -36.34 -1.93
CA ASN A 39 -11.66 -36.68 -1.50
C ASN A 39 -12.73 -36.37 -2.56
N GLY A 40 -12.35 -36.07 -3.81
CA GLY A 40 -13.30 -35.79 -4.89
C GLY A 40 -14.08 -34.48 -4.74
N LEU A 41 -13.66 -33.59 -3.83
CA LEU A 41 -14.31 -32.31 -3.53
C LEU A 41 -13.81 -31.16 -4.41
N TRP A 42 -12.85 -31.43 -5.30
CA TRP A 42 -12.20 -30.39 -6.09
C TRP A 42 -13.17 -29.65 -7.01
N ASP A 43 -14.12 -30.33 -7.65
CA ASP A 43 -14.99 -29.70 -8.64
C ASP A 43 -16.16 -28.94 -8.00
N SER A 44 -16.57 -29.32 -6.78
CA SER A 44 -17.60 -28.62 -5.99
C SER A 44 -17.05 -27.51 -5.09
N THR A 45 -15.72 -27.38 -4.95
CA THR A 45 -15.09 -26.36 -4.11
C THR A 45 -14.13 -25.49 -4.92
N HIS A 46 -14.32 -24.18 -4.93
CA HIS A 46 -13.33 -23.28 -5.51
C HIS A 46 -12.33 -22.82 -4.45
N THR A 47 -11.06 -22.72 -4.86
CA THR A 47 -10.00 -22.16 -4.02
C THR A 47 -9.26 -21.11 -4.82
N ILE A 48 -9.21 -19.88 -4.32
CA ILE A 48 -8.61 -18.72 -4.98
C ILE A 48 -7.43 -18.27 -4.11
N LYS A 49 -6.28 -17.97 -4.72
CA LYS A 49 -5.24 -17.22 -4.02
C LYS A 49 -5.46 -15.74 -4.30
N THR A 50 -5.61 -14.95 -3.25
CA THR A 50 -5.73 -13.49 -3.33
C THR A 50 -4.37 -12.84 -3.08
N ARG A 51 -4.22 -11.56 -3.46
CA ARG A 51 -3.13 -10.72 -2.94
C ARG A 51 -3.42 -10.34 -1.48
N CYS A 52 -2.71 -9.35 -0.96
CA CYS A 52 -2.89 -8.89 0.42
C CYS A 52 -4.35 -8.50 0.68
N ASN A 53 -4.92 -8.99 1.79
CA ASN A 53 -6.27 -8.65 2.25
C ASN A 53 -6.28 -7.60 3.38
N GLY A 54 -5.14 -6.95 3.68
CA GLY A 54 -5.05 -5.85 4.64
C GLY A 54 -5.02 -6.23 6.12
N ARG A 55 -5.11 -7.53 6.46
CA ARG A 55 -5.03 -8.05 7.84
C ARG A 55 -3.70 -8.76 8.09
N CYS A 56 -2.62 -8.00 8.10
CA CYS A 56 -1.25 -8.53 8.20
C CYS A 56 -0.92 -9.06 9.60
N GLU A 57 -1.47 -8.42 10.64
CA GLU A 57 -1.36 -8.76 12.05
C GLU A 57 -2.02 -10.11 12.40
N ASP A 58 -3.02 -10.51 11.62
CA ASP A 58 -3.82 -11.74 11.79
C ASP A 58 -3.36 -12.88 10.85
N ALA A 59 -2.22 -12.72 10.18
CA ALA A 59 -1.75 -13.62 9.14
C ALA A 59 -1.47 -15.06 9.65
N PRO A 60 -1.70 -16.11 8.82
CA PRO A 60 -2.36 -16.06 7.52
C PRO A 60 -3.88 -15.90 7.65
N THR A 61 -4.52 -15.21 6.70
CA THR A 61 -5.98 -14.98 6.71
C THR A 61 -6.69 -15.58 5.50
N TRP A 62 -7.88 -16.15 5.74
CA TRP A 62 -8.76 -16.72 4.71
C TRP A 62 -10.14 -16.08 4.75
N ILE A 63 -10.84 -16.09 3.62
CA ILE A 63 -12.25 -15.70 3.50
C ILE A 63 -13.03 -16.86 2.89
N VAL A 64 -14.17 -17.21 3.47
CA VAL A 64 -15.08 -18.24 2.95
C VAL A 64 -16.39 -17.60 2.52
N GLN A 65 -16.75 -17.83 1.26
CA GLN A 65 -18.00 -17.38 0.64
C GLN A 65 -18.96 -18.56 0.51
N PRO A 66 -20.29 -18.34 0.60
CA PRO A 66 -20.98 -17.06 0.40
C PRO A 66 -21.16 -16.16 1.64
N ASN A 67 -21.05 -16.70 2.85
CA ASN A 67 -21.39 -15.96 4.09
C ASN A 67 -20.27 -15.03 4.63
N ASN A 68 -19.30 -14.69 3.79
CA ASN A 68 -18.16 -13.81 4.12
C ASN A 68 -17.49 -14.10 5.49
N TYR A 69 -17.18 -15.36 5.77
CA TYR A 69 -16.47 -15.73 7.01
C TYR A 69 -14.98 -15.48 6.89
N TRP A 70 -14.42 -14.60 7.72
CA TRP A 70 -12.99 -14.34 7.80
C TRP A 70 -12.36 -15.18 8.90
N TYR A 71 -11.21 -15.77 8.58
CA TYR A 71 -10.40 -16.56 9.52
C TYR A 71 -9.01 -15.98 9.65
N LYS A 72 -8.41 -16.15 10.83
CA LYS A 72 -7.08 -15.65 11.20
C LYS A 72 -6.14 -16.76 11.67
N GLU A 73 -4.84 -16.49 11.59
CA GLU A 73 -3.76 -17.32 12.14
C GLU A 73 -3.86 -18.79 11.72
N LEU A 74 -4.14 -19.01 10.44
CA LEU A 74 -4.35 -20.33 9.86
C LEU A 74 -3.09 -21.19 9.97
N THR A 75 -3.29 -22.43 10.43
CA THR A 75 -2.31 -23.52 10.35
C THR A 75 -2.89 -24.63 9.48
N PRO A 76 -2.08 -25.60 9.00
CA PRO A 76 -2.58 -26.73 8.22
C PRO A 76 -3.73 -27.49 8.91
N SER A 77 -3.66 -27.68 10.24
CA SER A 77 -4.73 -28.34 11.01
C SER A 77 -6.00 -27.50 11.07
N LYS A 78 -5.90 -26.21 11.41
CA LYS A 78 -7.04 -25.28 11.42
C LYS A 78 -7.71 -25.20 10.04
N GLY A 79 -6.91 -25.10 8.97
CA GLY A 79 -7.42 -25.03 7.60
C GLY A 79 -8.21 -26.28 7.18
N LEU A 80 -7.76 -27.47 7.59
CA LEU A 80 -8.50 -28.71 7.37
C LEU A 80 -9.80 -28.77 8.17
N GLU A 81 -9.79 -28.34 9.44
CA GLU A 81 -10.99 -28.25 10.29
C GLU A 81 -12.05 -27.32 9.66
N ILE A 82 -11.62 -26.13 9.23
CA ILE A 82 -12.48 -25.12 8.60
C ILE A 82 -13.10 -25.65 7.31
N ILE A 83 -12.30 -26.22 6.41
CA ILE A 83 -12.82 -26.75 5.14
C ILE A 83 -13.81 -27.89 5.37
N LYS A 84 -13.50 -28.82 6.27
CA LYS A 84 -14.40 -29.93 6.58
C LYS A 84 -15.72 -29.42 7.15
N SER A 85 -15.68 -28.44 8.06
CA SER A 85 -16.89 -27.87 8.64
C SER A 85 -17.78 -27.19 7.60
N HIS A 86 -17.20 -26.36 6.72
CA HIS A 86 -17.96 -25.71 5.67
C HIS A 86 -18.53 -26.70 4.66
N ILE A 87 -17.70 -27.59 4.12
CA ILE A 87 -18.14 -28.52 3.07
C ILE A 87 -19.17 -29.52 3.57
N HIS A 88 -18.98 -30.08 4.77
CA HIS A 88 -19.84 -31.17 5.26
C HIS A 88 -21.01 -30.67 6.11
N ASN A 89 -20.86 -29.54 6.79
CA ASN A 89 -21.84 -29.06 7.76
C ASN A 89 -22.45 -27.70 7.40
N ASN A 90 -21.96 -27.01 6.37
CA ASN A 90 -22.32 -25.62 6.04
C ASN A 90 -22.25 -24.68 7.25
N LYS A 91 -21.22 -24.84 8.09
CA LYS A 91 -21.05 -24.06 9.33
C LYS A 91 -19.64 -23.52 9.50
N PRO A 92 -19.49 -22.29 10.04
CA PRO A 92 -18.20 -21.77 10.42
C PRO A 92 -17.60 -22.52 11.62
N VAL A 93 -16.33 -22.25 11.89
CA VAL A 93 -15.61 -22.74 13.07
C VAL A 93 -15.35 -21.51 13.93
N GLU A 94 -16.32 -21.20 14.81
CA GLU A 94 -16.44 -19.89 15.47
C GLU A 94 -15.17 -19.45 16.21
N LYS A 95 -14.53 -20.37 16.93
CA LYS A 95 -13.27 -20.13 17.67
C LYS A 95 -12.08 -19.66 16.81
N HIS A 96 -12.19 -19.72 15.48
CA HIS A 96 -11.15 -19.30 14.54
C HIS A 96 -11.54 -18.07 13.71
N LEU A 97 -12.75 -17.56 13.89
CA LEU A 97 -13.23 -16.40 13.15
C LEU A 97 -12.45 -15.14 13.56
N LEU A 98 -12.11 -14.36 12.54
CA LEU A 98 -11.71 -12.96 12.67
C LEU A 98 -12.94 -12.06 12.56
N TYR A 99 -13.88 -12.39 11.66
CA TYR A 99 -15.03 -11.57 11.37
C TYR A 99 -16.12 -12.39 10.64
N CYS A 100 -17.37 -11.98 10.80
CA CYS A 100 -18.49 -12.35 9.93
C CYS A 100 -19.49 -11.18 9.85
N ASP A 101 -20.35 -11.17 8.83
CA ASP A 101 -21.18 -10.00 8.48
C ASP A 101 -22.09 -9.50 9.62
N ASP A 102 -22.53 -10.38 10.53
CA ASP A 102 -23.39 -10.03 11.66
C ASP A 102 -22.64 -9.37 12.85
N TRP A 103 -21.34 -9.06 12.72
CA TRP A 103 -20.53 -8.45 13.77
C TRP A 103 -20.24 -6.97 13.50
N ASP A 104 -20.33 -6.14 14.54
CA ASP A 104 -19.95 -4.72 14.48
C ASP A 104 -18.42 -4.52 14.47
N ASN A 105 -17.69 -5.46 15.08
CA ASN A 105 -16.24 -5.38 15.27
C ASN A 105 -15.57 -6.68 14.88
N ILE A 106 -14.30 -6.58 14.48
CA ILE A 106 -13.46 -7.76 14.27
C ILE A 106 -13.08 -8.37 15.63
N SER A 107 -12.90 -9.68 15.66
CA SER A 107 -12.22 -10.37 16.76
C SER A 107 -10.73 -10.43 16.45
N SER A 108 -9.95 -9.44 16.87
CA SER A 108 -8.48 -9.48 16.81
C SER A 108 -7.88 -8.94 18.10
N GLU A 109 -6.88 -9.66 18.63
CA GLU A 109 -6.09 -9.22 19.80
C GLU A 109 -4.88 -8.38 19.38
N LYS A 110 -4.67 -8.20 18.07
CA LYS A 110 -3.48 -7.58 17.47
C LYS A 110 -3.85 -6.35 16.65
N GLU A 111 -5.00 -5.75 16.91
CA GLU A 111 -5.46 -4.58 16.17
C GLU A 111 -4.46 -3.43 16.31
N ILE A 112 -4.02 -2.90 15.16
CA ILE A 112 -3.08 -1.79 15.10
C ILE A 112 -3.90 -0.51 14.94
N PRO A 113 -3.73 0.51 15.82
CA PRO A 113 -4.46 1.76 15.69
C PRO A 113 -4.11 2.45 14.36
N PRO A 114 -5.05 3.20 13.75
CA PRO A 114 -4.79 3.95 12.54
C PRO A 114 -3.56 4.84 12.69
N TYR A 115 -2.67 4.80 11.71
CA TYR A 115 -1.50 5.66 11.70
C TYR A 115 -1.94 7.13 11.59
N LYS A 116 -1.49 7.97 12.52
CA LYS A 116 -1.72 9.41 12.49
C LYS A 116 -0.46 10.13 12.02
N LEU A 117 -0.61 10.98 11.02
CA LEU A 117 0.48 11.86 10.56
C LEU A 117 0.93 12.79 11.69
N LYS A 118 2.23 13.07 11.72
CA LYS A 118 2.78 14.04 12.67
C LYS A 118 2.42 15.46 12.24
N PRO A 119 2.21 16.38 13.19
CA PRO A 119 1.99 17.78 12.87
C PRO A 119 3.20 18.42 12.17
N PHE A 120 2.97 19.56 11.53
CA PHE A 120 4.04 20.42 11.06
C PHE A 120 4.85 20.95 12.24
N ASN A 121 6.17 20.92 12.10
CA ASN A 121 7.08 21.53 13.07
C ASN A 121 7.94 22.57 12.37
N ILE A 122 8.31 23.63 13.10
CA ILE A 122 9.28 24.60 12.62
C ILE A 122 10.67 23.95 12.71
N ILE A 123 11.38 23.92 11.58
CA ILE A 123 12.71 23.33 11.46
C ILE A 123 13.63 24.31 10.73
N GLU A 124 14.84 24.45 11.23
CA GLU A 124 15.95 25.05 10.50
C GLU A 124 16.61 24.00 9.62
N ASP A 125 16.28 23.99 8.33
CA ASP A 125 16.81 23.02 7.38
C ASP A 125 18.00 23.60 6.61
N ALA A 126 19.09 22.83 6.50
CA ALA A 126 20.31 23.28 5.82
C ALA A 126 20.11 23.66 4.35
N THR A 127 19.09 23.12 3.68
CA THR A 127 18.81 23.35 2.25
C THR A 127 17.57 24.22 2.02
N LEU A 128 16.57 24.14 2.92
CA LEU A 128 15.30 24.87 2.78
C LEU A 128 15.24 26.14 3.65
N GLY A 129 16.19 26.34 4.56
CA GLY A 129 16.11 27.38 5.60
C GLY A 129 14.99 27.10 6.61
N SER A 130 14.54 28.15 7.31
CA SER A 130 13.43 28.07 8.26
C SER A 130 12.12 27.70 7.54
N CYS A 131 11.55 26.55 7.88
CA CYS A 131 10.30 26.06 7.29
C CYS A 131 9.42 25.31 8.28
N TYR A 132 8.11 25.31 8.03
CA TYR A 132 7.21 24.32 8.58
C TYR A 132 7.40 23.02 7.80
N LEU A 133 7.62 21.91 8.49
CA LEU A 133 7.86 20.60 7.86
C LEU A 133 7.09 19.49 8.55
N THR A 134 6.48 18.61 7.75
CA THR A 134 5.92 17.33 8.19
C THR A 134 6.32 16.20 7.24
N ARG A 135 6.05 14.96 7.62
CA ARG A 135 6.26 13.76 6.79
C ARG A 135 4.94 13.16 6.39
N GLY A 136 4.78 12.89 5.10
CA GLY A 136 3.68 12.11 4.55
C GLY A 136 4.04 10.64 4.36
N PHE A 137 3.19 9.93 3.62
CA PHE A 137 3.37 8.52 3.31
C PHE A 137 4.34 8.30 2.13
N ALA A 138 5.29 7.37 2.31
CA ALA A 138 6.29 6.99 1.30
C ALA A 138 5.99 5.59 0.71
N SER A 139 4.79 5.45 0.14
CA SER A 139 4.38 4.26 -0.61
C SER A 139 3.84 4.64 -1.97
N ASP A 140 3.84 3.67 -2.88
CA ASP A 140 3.31 3.82 -4.23
C ASP A 140 1.83 4.20 -4.26
N GLN A 141 1.05 3.78 -3.26
CA GLN A 141 -0.36 4.19 -3.10
C GLN A 141 -0.56 5.69 -2.85
N TYR A 142 0.49 6.42 -2.45
CA TYR A 142 0.44 7.87 -2.25
C TYR A 142 1.29 8.61 -3.28
N THR A 143 2.51 8.14 -3.51
CA THR A 143 3.46 8.79 -4.42
C THR A 143 3.00 8.71 -5.88
N TYR A 144 2.48 7.58 -6.37
CA TYR A 144 2.00 7.53 -7.76
C TYR A 144 0.79 8.47 -8.01
N PRO A 145 -0.27 8.45 -7.19
CA PRO A 145 -1.36 9.42 -7.32
C PRO A 145 -0.92 10.87 -7.21
N LEU A 146 0.06 11.19 -6.36
CA LEU A 146 0.62 12.53 -6.26
C LEU A 146 1.21 12.99 -7.60
N PHE A 147 2.08 12.19 -8.21
CA PHE A 147 2.71 12.55 -9.49
C PHE A 147 1.68 12.63 -10.63
N LEU A 148 0.69 11.73 -10.65
CA LEU A 148 -0.40 11.76 -11.63
C LEU A 148 -1.23 13.04 -11.47
N TYR A 149 -1.61 13.41 -10.25
CA TYR A 149 -2.33 14.64 -9.97
C TYR A 149 -1.54 15.89 -10.41
N LEU A 150 -0.25 15.95 -10.10
CA LEU A 150 0.60 17.09 -10.48
C LEU A 150 0.72 17.23 -12.00
N PHE A 151 0.85 16.10 -12.70
CA PHE A 151 0.85 16.05 -14.17
C PHE A 151 -0.47 16.56 -14.76
N GLU A 152 -1.61 16.10 -14.25
CA GLU A 152 -2.94 16.42 -14.80
C GLU A 152 -3.43 17.83 -14.40
N HIS A 153 -3.06 18.32 -13.21
CA HIS A 153 -3.69 19.48 -12.59
C HIS A 153 -2.73 20.59 -12.15
N SER A 154 -1.42 20.38 -12.23
CA SER A 154 -0.43 21.38 -11.82
C SER A 154 0.75 21.48 -12.80
N PRO A 155 0.50 21.84 -14.07
CA PRO A 155 1.56 21.99 -15.07
C PRO A 155 2.61 23.05 -14.71
N SER A 156 2.28 23.99 -13.81
CA SER A 156 3.18 25.01 -13.29
C SER A 156 4.06 24.55 -12.13
N SER A 157 3.76 23.40 -11.51
CA SER A 157 4.65 22.81 -10.51
C SER A 157 5.93 22.37 -11.20
N LYS A 158 7.02 22.33 -10.42
CA LYS A 158 8.35 22.05 -10.94
C LYS A 158 9.05 21.03 -10.07
N ILE A 159 9.71 20.05 -10.68
CA ILE A 159 10.54 19.08 -9.99
C ILE A 159 12.02 19.36 -10.25
N VAL A 160 12.83 19.25 -9.21
CA VAL A 160 14.28 19.35 -9.23
C VAL A 160 14.83 17.99 -8.86
N LEU A 161 15.68 17.42 -9.73
CA LEU A 161 16.25 16.07 -9.57
C LEU A 161 17.78 16.13 -9.69
N GLY A 162 18.49 15.28 -8.94
CA GLY A 162 19.94 15.09 -9.08
C GLY A 162 20.75 16.38 -9.09
N ASP A 163 21.46 16.63 -10.19
CA ASP A 163 22.38 17.77 -10.45
C ASP A 163 21.69 19.15 -10.55
N ALA A 164 20.59 19.35 -9.82
CA ALA A 164 19.76 20.55 -9.84
C ALA A 164 19.06 20.84 -11.19
N LYS A 165 18.83 19.83 -12.03
CA LYS A 165 18.02 19.98 -13.24
C LYS A 165 16.55 20.22 -12.84
N GLU A 166 16.06 21.41 -13.13
CA GLU A 166 14.66 21.81 -12.94
C GLU A 166 13.83 21.42 -14.17
N LEU A 167 12.71 20.74 -13.93
CA LEU A 167 11.77 20.27 -14.93
C LEU A 167 10.36 20.72 -14.56
N SER A 168 9.68 21.39 -15.49
CA SER A 168 8.26 21.73 -15.33
C SER A 168 7.38 20.49 -15.55
N PHE A 169 6.32 20.33 -14.78
CA PHE A 169 5.35 19.24 -15.00
C PHE A 169 4.67 19.33 -16.37
N SER A 170 4.57 20.54 -16.95
CA SER A 170 4.10 20.74 -18.33
C SER A 170 4.99 20.12 -19.42
N ALA A 171 6.25 19.77 -19.12
CA ALA A 171 7.16 19.14 -20.07
C ALA A 171 7.07 17.60 -20.05
N ILE A 172 6.38 17.04 -19.06
CA ILE A 172 6.10 15.61 -18.95
C ILE A 172 5.02 15.27 -19.98
N LYS A 173 5.24 14.23 -20.79
CA LYS A 173 4.29 13.73 -21.78
C LYS A 173 3.37 12.67 -21.20
N GLU A 174 3.90 11.85 -20.28
CA GLU A 174 3.16 10.76 -19.65
C GLU A 174 3.74 10.42 -18.27
N VAL A 175 2.88 9.97 -17.35
CA VAL A 175 3.27 9.40 -16.06
C VAL A 175 2.84 7.94 -16.03
N LEU A 176 3.80 7.02 -15.96
CA LEU A 176 3.55 5.58 -16.01
C LEU A 176 3.97 4.90 -14.72
N TYR A 177 3.29 3.80 -14.38
CA TYR A 177 3.67 2.89 -13.29
C TYR A 177 3.45 1.43 -13.71
N SER A 178 4.02 1.08 -14.86
CA SER A 178 3.92 -0.26 -15.45
C SER A 178 5.08 -1.18 -15.05
N LYS A 179 6.26 -0.60 -14.83
CA LYS A 179 7.46 -1.29 -14.36
C LYS A 179 7.35 -1.62 -12.87
N GLN A 180 7.89 -2.76 -12.49
CA GLN A 180 7.89 -3.19 -11.10
C GLN A 180 8.63 -2.16 -10.24
N TYR A 181 7.92 -1.57 -9.28
CA TYR A 181 8.40 -0.58 -8.31
C TYR A 181 8.72 0.83 -8.83
N VAL A 182 8.74 1.02 -10.14
CA VAL A 182 9.29 2.21 -10.80
C VAL A 182 8.18 3.03 -11.43
N LEU A 183 8.07 4.28 -10.99
CA LEU A 183 7.31 5.33 -11.64
C LEU A 183 8.19 5.98 -12.70
N GLU A 184 7.62 6.19 -13.88
CA GLU A 184 8.30 6.74 -15.04
C GLU A 184 7.66 8.08 -15.42
N LEU A 185 8.48 9.13 -15.51
CA LEU A 185 8.10 10.42 -16.10
C LEU A 185 8.66 10.47 -17.51
N VAL A 186 7.80 10.30 -18.50
CA VAL A 186 8.18 10.24 -19.91
C VAL A 186 8.31 11.67 -20.43
N LEU A 187 9.49 12.02 -20.95
CA LEU A 187 9.79 13.30 -21.58
C LEU A 187 9.93 13.11 -23.10
N GLU A 188 10.25 14.19 -23.82
CA GLU A 188 10.41 14.14 -25.27
C GLU A 188 11.58 13.27 -25.75
N HIS A 189 12.70 13.28 -25.02
CA HIS A 189 13.94 12.61 -25.44
C HIS A 189 14.50 11.64 -24.41
N GLU A 190 13.88 11.54 -23.24
CA GLU A 190 14.36 10.70 -22.13
C GLU A 190 13.19 10.27 -21.24
N THR A 191 13.48 9.38 -20.30
CA THR A 191 12.52 8.96 -19.27
C THR A 191 13.22 9.02 -17.93
N ILE A 192 12.56 9.65 -16.96
CA ILE A 192 13.06 9.75 -15.59
C ILE A 192 12.38 8.66 -14.77
N GLU A 193 13.17 7.84 -14.09
CA GLU A 193 12.69 6.73 -13.28
C GLU A 193 12.81 7.03 -11.78
N LEU A 194 11.73 6.81 -11.03
CA LEU A 194 11.67 6.97 -9.58
C LEU A 194 11.19 5.67 -8.94
N VAL A 195 11.98 5.11 -8.01
CA VAL A 195 11.61 3.89 -7.29
C VAL A 195 10.71 4.28 -6.10
N ILE A 196 9.42 3.96 -6.18
CA ILE A 196 8.39 4.44 -5.22
C ILE A 196 7.77 3.34 -4.36
N ALA A 197 7.92 2.08 -4.76
CA ALA A 197 7.19 0.97 -4.15
C ALA A 197 8.02 0.19 -3.12
N PRO A 198 7.41 -0.70 -2.33
CA PRO A 198 8.13 -1.63 -1.48
C PRO A 198 9.03 -2.57 -2.30
N ILE A 199 10.33 -2.53 -2.02
CA ILE A 199 11.37 -3.32 -2.69
C ILE A 199 11.88 -4.48 -1.82
N ASN A 200 12.66 -5.38 -2.43
CA ASN A 200 13.47 -6.32 -1.68
C ASN A 200 14.61 -5.59 -0.95
N GLN A 201 14.63 -5.68 0.38
CA GLN A 201 15.64 -5.01 1.23
C GLN A 201 17.07 -5.54 1.03
N LYS A 202 17.25 -6.67 0.36
CA LYS A 202 18.57 -7.22 0.01
C LYS A 202 19.17 -6.59 -1.25
N ASP A 203 18.37 -5.93 -2.07
CA ASP A 203 18.85 -5.24 -3.26
C ASP A 203 19.36 -3.85 -2.89
N THR A 204 20.69 -3.72 -2.73
CA THR A 204 21.32 -2.48 -2.28
C THR A 204 21.13 -1.32 -3.26
N ALA A 205 21.03 -1.60 -4.57
CA ALA A 205 20.86 -0.58 -5.59
C ALA A 205 19.45 0.02 -5.52
N LEU A 206 18.42 -0.83 -5.51
CA LEU A 206 17.03 -0.38 -5.35
C LEU A 206 16.83 0.32 -4.01
N VAL A 207 17.46 -0.18 -2.95
CA VAL A 207 17.44 0.42 -1.62
C VAL A 207 17.96 1.86 -1.61
N LYS A 208 19.02 2.14 -2.36
CA LYS A 208 19.59 3.50 -2.46
C LYS A 208 18.72 4.41 -3.32
N ALA A 209 18.12 3.88 -4.38
CA ALA A 209 17.27 4.63 -5.31
C ALA A 209 15.85 4.89 -4.79
N ARG A 210 15.35 4.07 -3.86
CA ARG A 210 13.97 4.15 -3.38
C ARG A 210 13.69 5.43 -2.59
N ILE A 211 12.61 6.11 -2.97
CA ILE A 211 11.97 7.13 -2.14
C ILE A 211 11.41 6.46 -0.88
N ALA A 212 12.05 6.73 0.25
CA ALA A 212 11.69 6.16 1.55
C ALA A 212 11.13 7.22 2.50
N VAL A 213 11.35 8.50 2.22
CA VAL A 213 10.85 9.62 3.00
C VAL A 213 10.25 10.66 2.06
N VAL A 214 9.04 11.13 2.39
CA VAL A 214 8.33 12.21 1.70
C VAL A 214 8.07 13.31 2.72
N GLU A 215 8.72 14.45 2.57
CA GLU A 215 8.60 15.61 3.45
C GLU A 215 7.81 16.70 2.74
N TYR A 216 6.79 17.24 3.40
CA TYR A 216 6.03 18.40 2.91
C TYR A 216 6.48 19.62 3.69
N PHE A 217 6.77 20.71 2.99
CA PHE A 217 7.32 21.90 3.62
C PHE A 217 6.71 23.20 3.11
N HIS A 218 6.71 24.21 3.98
CA HIS A 218 6.35 25.60 3.68
C HIS A 218 7.44 26.51 4.27
N GLN A 219 8.20 27.16 3.40
CA GLN A 219 9.27 28.07 3.80
C GLN A 219 8.69 29.34 4.45
N ILE A 220 9.23 29.73 5.60
CA ILE A 220 8.72 30.87 6.39
C ILE A 220 9.02 32.20 5.69
N THR A 221 10.25 32.39 5.19
CA THR A 221 10.66 33.67 4.60
C THR A 221 10.13 33.86 3.17
N SER A 222 10.28 32.85 2.32
CA SER A 222 9.92 32.94 0.90
C SER A 222 8.46 32.60 0.62
N GLN A 223 7.75 32.02 1.59
CA GLN A 223 6.39 31.49 1.47
C GLN A 223 6.23 30.37 0.42
N LYS A 224 7.32 29.85 -0.15
CA LYS A 224 7.27 28.74 -1.11
C LYS A 224 6.91 27.43 -0.41
N LYS A 225 6.15 26.60 -1.12
CA LYS A 225 5.66 25.31 -0.63
C LYS A 225 6.16 24.21 -1.55
N GLY A 226 6.40 23.04 -0.98
CA GLY A 226 6.97 21.94 -1.75
C GLY A 226 6.98 20.60 -1.05
N ILE A 227 7.52 19.63 -1.78
CA ILE A 227 7.70 18.25 -1.34
C ILE A 227 9.16 17.88 -1.56
N ARG A 228 9.82 17.30 -0.57
CA ARG A 228 11.16 16.77 -0.69
C ARG A 228 11.15 15.26 -0.52
N PHE A 229 11.75 14.56 -1.46
CA PHE A 229 11.92 13.12 -1.46
C PHE A 229 13.33 12.76 -1.04
N LYS A 230 13.45 11.82 -0.09
CA LYS A 230 14.74 11.27 0.32
C LYS A 230 14.75 9.75 0.27
N ASN A 231 15.93 9.18 0.08
CA ASN A 231 16.15 7.76 0.27
C ASN A 231 16.19 7.40 1.76
N LYS A 232 16.37 6.12 2.07
CA LYS A 232 16.41 5.65 3.47
C LYS A 232 17.63 6.14 4.27
N PHE A 233 18.66 6.64 3.57
CA PHE A 233 19.90 7.15 4.16
C PHE A 233 19.85 8.67 4.41
N GLY A 234 18.79 9.34 3.95
CA GLY A 234 18.60 10.78 4.09
C GLY A 234 19.07 11.59 2.89
N ASP A 235 19.61 10.96 1.85
CA ASP A 235 20.01 11.65 0.63
C ASP A 235 18.78 12.13 -0.13
N GLN A 236 18.81 13.38 -0.60
CA GLN A 236 17.74 13.94 -1.41
C GLN A 236 17.72 13.26 -2.80
N ILE A 237 16.57 12.71 -3.17
CA ILE A 237 16.30 12.17 -4.50
C ILE A 237 15.72 13.26 -5.41
N GLY A 238 14.83 14.08 -4.86
CA GLY A 238 14.18 15.14 -5.60
C GLY A 238 13.42 16.12 -4.73
N LEU A 239 13.05 17.25 -5.33
CA LEU A 239 12.28 18.30 -4.68
C LEU A 239 11.24 18.84 -5.66
N ILE A 240 9.99 18.96 -5.24
CA ILE A 240 8.92 19.58 -6.02
C ILE A 240 8.56 20.92 -5.40
N TRP A 241 8.57 21.98 -6.21
CA TRP A 241 7.93 23.25 -5.90
C TRP A 241 6.49 23.21 -6.39
N LEU A 242 5.55 23.50 -5.49
CA LEU A 242 4.11 23.36 -5.73
C LEU A 242 3.45 24.70 -6.05
N SER A 243 2.44 24.66 -6.91
CA SER A 243 1.43 25.73 -6.99
C SER A 243 0.54 25.74 -5.74
N GLU A 244 -0.17 26.85 -5.51
CA GLU A 244 -1.14 26.94 -4.40
C GLU A 244 -2.26 25.88 -4.49
N SER A 245 -2.77 25.62 -5.69
CA SER A 245 -3.77 24.57 -5.92
C SER A 245 -3.23 23.17 -5.59
N ALA A 246 -1.98 22.88 -5.97
CA ALA A 246 -1.35 21.60 -5.69
C ALA A 246 -1.02 21.44 -4.21
N TRP A 247 -0.61 22.51 -3.53
CA TRP A 247 -0.44 22.50 -2.08
C TRP A 247 -1.75 22.16 -1.36
N LYS A 248 -2.86 22.78 -1.75
CA LYS A 248 -4.18 22.49 -1.19
C LYS A 248 -4.55 21.00 -1.31
N TYR A 249 -4.37 20.42 -2.51
CA TYR A 249 -4.55 18.98 -2.72
C TYR A 249 -3.65 18.15 -1.79
N CYS A 250 -2.38 18.52 -1.65
CA CYS A 250 -1.46 17.83 -0.77
C CYS A 250 -1.93 17.85 0.68
N THR A 251 -2.36 19.00 1.20
CA THR A 251 -2.85 19.11 2.58
C THR A 251 -4.16 18.34 2.79
N GLU A 252 -5.11 18.41 1.86
CA GLU A 252 -6.43 17.78 2.01
C GLU A 252 -6.37 16.26 1.81
N VAL A 253 -5.62 15.79 0.81
CA VAL A 253 -5.62 14.38 0.40
C VAL A 253 -4.38 13.65 0.89
N GLN A 254 -3.19 14.12 0.50
CA GLN A 254 -1.94 13.41 0.80
C GLN A 254 -1.59 13.43 2.29
N LEU A 255 -1.93 14.53 2.97
CA LEU A 255 -1.74 14.72 4.41
C LEU A 255 -3.04 14.59 5.20
N GLN A 256 -4.11 14.04 4.61
CA GLN A 256 -5.37 13.72 5.30
C GLN A 256 -5.98 14.90 6.08
N GLY A 257 -5.92 16.10 5.52
CA GLY A 257 -6.47 17.33 6.10
C GLY A 257 -5.56 18.06 7.09
N LEU A 258 -4.31 17.62 7.25
CA LEU A 258 -3.31 18.30 8.06
C LEU A 258 -2.93 19.65 7.43
N SER A 259 -2.92 20.71 8.23
CA SER A 259 -2.55 22.05 7.79
C SER A 259 -1.87 22.83 8.91
N ILE A 260 -0.97 23.74 8.54
CA ILE A 260 -0.21 24.57 9.48
C ILE A 260 -1.15 25.42 10.37
N ASP A 261 -2.20 26.00 9.78
CA ASP A 261 -3.12 26.90 10.49
C ASP A 261 -3.97 26.21 11.57
N LYS A 262 -4.19 24.89 11.45
CA LYS A 262 -5.01 24.13 12.42
C LYS A 262 -4.21 23.69 13.66
N GLU A 263 -2.89 23.87 13.63
CA GLU A 263 -1.96 23.41 14.67
C GLU A 263 -1.41 24.56 15.52
N LEU A 264 -1.72 25.82 15.15
CA LEU A 264 -1.40 27.03 15.89
C LEU A 264 -2.53 27.46 16.85
N VAL A 265 -3.55 26.63 17.05
CA VAL A 265 -4.68 26.83 17.98
C VAL A 265 -4.61 25.83 19.12
#